data_AF-A0A1E7GIR8-F1
#
_entry.id   AF-A0A1E7GIR8-F1
#
_cell.length_a   1.000
_cell.length_b   1.000
_cell.length_c   1.000
_cell.angle_alpha   90.00
_cell.angle_beta   90.00
_cell.angle_gamma   90.00
#
_symmetry.space_group_name_H-M   'P 1'
#
loop_
_entity.id
_entity.type
_entity.pdbx_description
1 polymer ?
#
loop_
_entity_poly.entity_id
_entity_poly.type
_entity_poly.pdbx_seq_one_letter_code
_entity_poly.pdbx_strand_id
1 'polypeptide(L)'
;MAIPGNLLTTAMAVMPHKNVQQALDAALSLDIPFWPQLPNYSYYEDMYVQAAEHFPGIVLDLEQKTLRFSLDKFVAEFEETMSHFDDPDYFDISTQYSVVYHDFLARDLRDRPAIRGQLEGPVSFGFNVLDQDDRPILFDDSIRPFMFEFMAKRINTQLARLKKRNDNAFMFIDEPGLQFIFSAMSGYSEQRAKTDLDAFFSMIDRPRGIHLCGNPDWDFLLNLDMDILSMDVYTNGEIFSSCADSIRKFLDRGGVLVWGIVPTGFEAF
;
A
#
# COMPACT_ATOMS: atom_id res chain seq x y z
N MET A 1 1.37 -16.02 -12.63
CA MET A 1 2.80 -16.15 -13.01
C MET A 1 3.57 -15.37 -11.97
N ALA A 2 4.67 -15.92 -11.44
CA ALA A 2 5.54 -15.16 -10.54
C ALA A 2 6.11 -13.95 -11.29
N ILE A 3 6.25 -12.82 -10.60
CA ILE A 3 6.86 -11.61 -11.15
C ILE A 3 8.28 -11.93 -11.58
N PRO A 4 8.76 -11.39 -12.72
CA PRO A 4 10.11 -11.66 -13.19
C PRO A 4 11.14 -11.29 -12.11
N GLY A 5 12.00 -12.26 -11.77
CA GLY A 5 13.19 -12.05 -10.94
C GLY A 5 14.34 -11.44 -11.73
N ASN A 6 15.59 -11.86 -11.45
CA ASN A 6 16.81 -11.42 -12.14
C ASN A 6 17.29 -9.99 -11.80
N LEU A 7 17.14 -9.57 -10.55
CA LEU A 7 17.69 -8.31 -10.03
C LEU A 7 17.20 -7.05 -10.80
N LEU A 8 15.95 -7.08 -11.26
CA LEU A 8 15.30 -5.93 -11.88
C LEU A 8 15.13 -4.79 -10.87
N THR A 9 15.26 -3.56 -11.35
CA THR A 9 15.16 -2.35 -10.53
C THR A 9 13.73 -1.84 -10.41
N THR A 10 13.37 -1.43 -9.19
CA THR A 10 12.20 -0.60 -8.87
C THR A 10 12.59 0.29 -7.68
N ALA A 11 11.72 1.19 -7.23
CA ALA A 11 11.99 2.06 -6.09
C ALA A 11 10.75 2.25 -5.22
N MET A 12 10.91 2.97 -4.11
CA MET A 12 9.78 3.49 -3.33
C MET A 12 8.91 4.42 -4.18
N ALA A 13 7.59 4.32 -4.02
CA ALA A 13 6.66 5.11 -4.83
C ALA A 13 6.54 6.56 -4.35
N VAL A 14 6.65 6.80 -3.05
CA VAL A 14 6.63 8.15 -2.46
C VAL A 14 7.91 8.88 -2.83
N MET A 15 7.79 10.01 -3.51
CA MET A 15 8.93 10.77 -4.04
C MET A 15 8.90 12.22 -3.56
N PRO A 16 10.06 12.83 -3.25
CA PRO A 16 10.14 14.20 -2.74
C PRO A 16 9.93 15.27 -3.81
N HIS A 17 9.70 14.86 -5.06
CA HIS A 17 9.65 15.73 -6.23
C HIS A 17 8.47 16.69 -6.17
N LYS A 18 8.72 17.95 -6.56
CA LYS A 18 7.67 18.95 -6.83
C LYS A 18 7.40 19.12 -8.33
N ASN A 19 8.28 18.61 -9.18
CA ASN A 19 8.11 18.60 -10.62
C ASN A 19 7.56 17.24 -11.04
N VAL A 20 6.31 17.23 -11.49
CA VAL A 20 5.56 16.04 -11.90
C VAL A 20 6.28 15.25 -13.00
N GLN A 21 6.75 15.95 -14.04
CA GLN A 21 7.40 15.30 -15.18
C GLN A 21 8.70 14.61 -14.78
N GLN A 22 9.53 15.27 -13.96
CA GLN A 22 10.78 14.68 -13.47
C GLN A 22 10.53 13.43 -12.63
N ALA A 23 9.50 13.45 -11.77
CA ALA A 23 9.15 12.29 -10.96
C ALA A 23 8.72 11.11 -11.83
N LEU A 24 7.90 11.37 -12.84
CA LEU A 24 7.40 10.33 -13.74
C LEU A 24 8.50 9.78 -14.65
N ASP A 25 9.38 10.64 -15.18
CA ASP A 25 10.54 10.22 -15.96
C ASP A 25 11.49 9.35 -15.13
N ALA A 26 11.72 9.71 -13.86
CA ALA A 26 12.52 8.91 -12.93
C ALA A 26 11.87 7.55 -12.67
N ALA A 27 10.58 7.50 -12.36
CA ALA A 27 9.85 6.25 -12.11
C ALA A 27 9.84 5.33 -13.35
N LEU A 28 9.76 5.91 -14.56
CA LEU A 28 9.79 5.17 -15.83
C LEU A 28 11.20 4.75 -16.26
N SER A 29 12.26 5.27 -15.64
CA SER A 29 13.63 4.91 -16.00
C SER A 29 14.06 3.53 -15.47
N LEU A 30 13.33 2.99 -14.49
CA LEU A 30 13.60 1.69 -13.86
C LEU A 30 13.05 0.52 -14.69
N ASP A 31 13.57 -0.69 -14.45
CA ASP A 31 13.14 -1.89 -15.17
C ASP A 31 11.65 -2.20 -14.92
N ILE A 32 11.22 -2.11 -13.65
CA ILE A 32 9.83 -2.28 -13.21
C ILE A 32 9.31 -0.90 -12.77
N PRO A 33 8.70 -0.13 -13.70
CA PRO A 33 8.23 1.20 -13.40
C PRO A 33 6.93 1.18 -12.58
N PHE A 34 6.65 2.33 -11.97
CA PHE A 34 5.51 2.60 -11.11
C PHE A 34 4.99 4.02 -11.33
N TRP A 35 3.80 4.33 -10.80
CA TRP A 35 3.32 5.71 -10.75
C TRP A 35 3.71 6.33 -9.41
N PRO A 36 4.38 7.50 -9.36
CA PRO A 36 4.87 8.05 -8.10
C PRO A 36 3.78 8.77 -7.28
N GLN A 37 3.92 8.75 -5.96
CA GLN A 37 3.10 9.55 -5.03
C GLN A 37 3.90 10.80 -4.64
N LEU A 38 3.30 11.99 -4.79
CA LEU A 38 3.99 13.28 -4.73
C LEU A 38 3.47 14.21 -3.61
N PRO A 39 3.58 13.84 -2.32
CA PRO A 39 3.00 14.63 -1.21
C PRO A 39 3.55 16.07 -1.11
N ASN A 40 4.74 16.33 -1.67
CA ASN A 40 5.33 17.67 -1.74
C ASN A 40 4.76 18.54 -2.87
N TYR A 41 4.08 17.93 -3.85
CA TYR A 41 3.37 18.63 -4.92
C TYR A 41 1.97 19.05 -4.45
N SER A 42 1.22 18.13 -3.84
CA SER A 42 -0.13 18.35 -3.31
C SER A 42 -0.41 17.41 -2.15
N TYR A 43 -1.17 17.83 -1.15
CA TYR A 43 -1.57 16.93 -0.06
C TYR A 43 -2.57 15.86 -0.52
N TYR A 44 -3.25 16.07 -1.65
CA TYR A 44 -4.02 15.00 -2.30
C TYR A 44 -3.18 13.80 -2.73
N GLU A 45 -1.88 14.00 -2.96
CA GLU A 45 -0.93 12.96 -3.37
C GLU A 45 -0.31 12.21 -2.20
N ASP A 46 -0.70 12.56 -0.96
CA ASP A 46 -0.28 11.81 0.23
C ASP A 46 -0.88 10.39 0.21
N MET A 47 -0.08 9.40 0.58
CA MET A 47 -0.45 7.98 0.50
C MET A 47 -1.72 7.65 1.30
N TYR A 48 -1.91 8.25 2.48
CA TYR A 48 -3.10 8.03 3.29
C TYR A 48 -4.32 8.75 2.70
N VAL A 49 -4.11 9.95 2.16
CA VAL A 49 -5.17 10.74 1.52
C VAL A 49 -5.67 10.04 0.25
N GLN A 50 -4.78 9.47 -0.56
CA GLN A 50 -5.12 8.66 -1.74
C GLN A 50 -5.88 7.37 -1.39
N ALA A 51 -5.52 6.72 -0.28
CA ALA A 51 -6.23 5.54 0.20
C ALA A 51 -7.61 5.86 0.78
N ALA A 52 -7.77 7.06 1.36
CA ALA A 52 -9.01 7.58 1.94
C ALA A 52 -10.03 8.06 0.90
N GLU A 53 -9.64 8.21 -0.37
CA GLU A 53 -10.55 8.70 -1.41
C GLU A 53 -11.83 7.83 -1.47
N HIS A 54 -12.97 8.51 -1.34
CA HIS A 54 -14.31 7.92 -1.25
C HIS A 54 -14.57 6.96 -0.07
N PHE A 55 -13.64 6.84 0.88
CA PHE A 55 -13.94 6.15 2.13
C PHE A 55 -14.93 7.01 2.93
N PRO A 56 -16.10 6.47 3.33
CA PRO A 56 -17.10 7.24 4.03
C PRO A 56 -16.57 7.72 5.39
N GLY A 57 -16.99 8.92 5.80
CA GLY A 57 -16.59 9.47 7.10
C GLY A 57 -15.25 10.19 7.13
N ILE A 58 -14.55 10.28 5.99
CA ILE A 58 -13.26 11.00 5.91
C ILE A 58 -13.46 12.51 5.99
N VAL A 59 -12.71 13.15 6.90
CA VAL A 59 -12.62 14.60 7.04
C VAL A 59 -11.21 15.02 6.63
N LEU A 60 -11.08 15.48 5.39
CA LEU A 60 -9.82 15.94 4.81
C LEU A 60 -9.72 17.48 4.90
N ASP A 61 -8.68 17.98 5.57
CA ASP A 61 -8.33 19.39 5.61
C ASP A 61 -7.01 19.61 4.86
N LEU A 62 -7.08 20.26 3.70
CA LEU A 62 -5.92 20.54 2.85
C LEU A 62 -5.06 21.70 3.35
N GLU A 63 -5.65 22.63 4.11
CA GLU A 63 -4.95 23.79 4.64
C GLU A 63 -4.09 23.39 5.83
N GLN A 64 -4.68 22.64 6.77
CA GLN A 64 -3.98 22.09 7.93
C GLN A 64 -3.24 20.79 7.64
N LYS A 65 -3.45 20.20 6.45
CA LYS A 65 -2.90 18.90 6.03
C LYS A 65 -3.20 17.80 7.05
N THR A 66 -4.48 17.65 7.36
CA THR A 66 -4.95 16.62 8.27
C THR A 66 -5.98 15.71 7.61
N LEU A 67 -5.96 14.44 8.03
CA LEU A 67 -6.90 13.42 7.61
C LEU A 67 -7.50 12.79 8.87
N ARG A 68 -8.80 12.96 9.08
CA ARG A 68 -9.52 12.46 10.25
C ARG A 68 -10.74 11.65 9.84
N PHE A 69 -11.36 11.00 10.82
CA PHE A 69 -12.60 10.26 10.67
C PHE A 69 -13.72 10.86 11.53
N SER A 70 -14.94 10.84 10.99
CA SER A 70 -16.16 11.22 11.68
C SER A 70 -17.18 10.11 11.54
N LEU A 71 -17.62 9.55 12.68
CA LEU A 71 -18.64 8.50 12.69
C LEU A 71 -20.00 9.01 12.14
N ASP A 72 -20.38 10.24 12.47
CA ASP A 72 -21.62 10.84 11.96
C ASP A 72 -21.61 10.95 10.42
N LYS A 73 -20.47 11.39 9.86
CA LYS A 73 -20.29 11.47 8.40
C LYS A 73 -20.23 10.07 7.78
N PHE A 74 -19.60 9.10 8.43
CA PHE A 74 -19.60 7.70 7.99
C PHE A 74 -21.02 7.16 7.85
N VAL A 75 -21.84 7.32 8.90
CA VAL A 75 -23.24 6.87 8.89
C VAL A 75 -24.04 7.57 7.78
N ALA A 76 -23.80 8.86 7.55
CA ALA A 76 -24.47 9.63 6.50
C ALA A 76 -24.08 9.20 5.07
N GLU A 77 -22.83 8.77 4.87
CA GLU A 77 -22.28 8.43 3.54
C GLU A 77 -22.31 6.93 3.24
N PHE A 78 -22.51 6.08 4.25
CA PHE A 78 -22.42 4.63 4.13
C PHE A 78 -23.34 4.06 3.05
N GLU A 79 -24.61 4.50 3.00
CA GLU A 79 -25.58 4.00 2.00
C GLU A 79 -25.16 4.37 0.57
N GLU A 80 -24.62 5.57 0.37
CA GLU A 80 -24.10 6.01 -0.93
C GLU A 80 -22.89 5.16 -1.34
N THR A 81 -21.89 5.00 -0.46
CA THR A 81 -20.73 4.15 -0.73
C THR A 81 -21.14 2.71 -1.05
N MET A 82 -22.11 2.16 -0.32
CA MET A 82 -22.64 0.81 -0.58
C MET A 82 -23.36 0.70 -1.92
N SER A 83 -24.01 1.77 -2.40
CA SER A 83 -24.65 1.78 -3.72
C SER A 83 -23.65 1.69 -4.87
N HIS A 84 -22.41 2.13 -4.65
CA HIS A 84 -21.30 2.07 -5.60
C HIS A 84 -20.41 0.83 -5.42
N PHE A 85 -20.76 -0.11 -4.54
CA PHE A 85 -19.85 -1.19 -4.15
C PHE A 85 -19.45 -2.13 -5.30
N ASP A 86 -20.27 -2.20 -6.34
CA ASP A 86 -20.02 -2.97 -7.57
C ASP A 86 -19.50 -2.11 -8.74
N ASP A 87 -19.23 -0.82 -8.52
CA ASP A 87 -18.69 0.12 -9.50
C ASP A 87 -17.17 0.29 -9.34
N PRO A 88 -16.33 -0.32 -10.21
CA PRO A 88 -14.89 -0.20 -10.10
C PRO A 88 -14.38 1.24 -10.21
N ASP A 89 -15.08 2.13 -10.94
CA ASP A 89 -14.62 3.50 -11.14
C ASP A 89 -14.68 4.32 -9.83
N TYR A 90 -15.57 3.96 -8.91
CA TYR A 90 -15.64 4.55 -7.57
C TYR A 90 -14.41 4.23 -6.71
N PHE A 91 -13.79 3.07 -6.93
CA PHE A 91 -12.62 2.59 -6.18
C PHE A 91 -11.28 2.85 -6.89
N ASP A 92 -11.29 3.45 -8.08
CA ASP A 92 -10.07 3.82 -8.79
C ASP A 92 -9.50 5.14 -8.21
N ILE A 93 -8.22 5.40 -8.45
CA ILE A 93 -7.60 6.68 -8.09
C ILE A 93 -8.03 7.72 -9.11
N SER A 94 -8.65 8.83 -8.68
CA SER A 94 -9.03 9.89 -9.61
C SER A 94 -7.88 10.83 -9.97
N THR A 95 -8.08 11.64 -11.01
CA THR A 95 -7.15 12.72 -11.40
C THR A 95 -6.93 13.78 -10.32
N GLN A 96 -7.83 13.88 -9.34
CA GLN A 96 -7.70 14.80 -8.22
C GLN A 96 -6.71 14.27 -7.17
N TYR A 97 -6.73 12.95 -6.93
CA TYR A 97 -5.90 12.28 -5.94
C TYR A 97 -4.56 11.80 -6.52
N SER A 98 -4.42 11.71 -7.85
CA SER A 98 -3.10 11.59 -8.47
C SER A 98 -3.03 12.30 -9.82
N VAL A 99 -2.04 13.18 -9.96
CA VAL A 99 -1.74 13.87 -11.22
C VAL A 99 -0.97 13.01 -12.21
N VAL A 100 -0.41 11.87 -11.77
CA VAL A 100 0.43 10.99 -12.59
C VAL A 100 -0.20 9.64 -12.91
N TYR A 101 -1.14 9.14 -12.11
CA TYR A 101 -1.65 7.78 -12.25
C TYR A 101 -2.29 7.53 -13.63
N HIS A 102 -3.17 8.42 -14.09
CA HIS A 102 -3.81 8.26 -15.40
C HIS A 102 -2.85 8.46 -16.57
N ASP A 103 -1.86 9.36 -16.45
CA ASP A 103 -0.80 9.49 -17.47
C ASP A 103 0.07 8.23 -17.53
N PHE A 104 0.44 7.68 -16.37
CA PHE A 104 1.16 6.40 -16.30
C PHE A 104 0.38 5.27 -16.99
N LEU A 105 -0.92 5.15 -16.74
CA LEU A 105 -1.78 4.17 -17.41
C LEU A 105 -1.96 4.42 -18.92
N ALA A 106 -1.77 5.65 -19.41
CA ALA A 106 -1.87 5.98 -20.82
C ALA A 106 -0.60 5.64 -21.61
N ARG A 107 0.53 5.40 -20.94
CA ARG A 107 1.82 5.06 -21.57
C ARG A 107 1.84 3.62 -22.08
N ASP A 108 2.68 3.38 -23.08
CA ASP A 108 2.97 2.03 -23.53
C ASP A 108 3.95 1.35 -22.57
N LEU A 109 3.42 0.39 -21.80
CA LEU A 109 4.12 -0.32 -20.74
C LEU A 109 4.22 -1.82 -21.03
N ARG A 110 3.79 -2.27 -22.22
CA ARG A 110 3.66 -3.70 -22.55
C ARG A 110 5.01 -4.41 -22.56
N ASP A 111 6.04 -3.75 -23.07
CA ASP A 111 7.38 -4.34 -23.23
C ASP A 111 8.22 -4.30 -21.95
N ARG A 112 7.70 -3.70 -20.87
CA ARG A 112 8.35 -3.75 -19.55
C ARG A 112 8.27 -5.18 -18.99
N PRO A 113 9.32 -5.68 -18.31
CA PRO A 113 9.26 -6.98 -17.65
C PRO A 113 8.04 -7.12 -16.72
N ALA A 114 7.75 -6.08 -15.96
CA ALA A 114 6.56 -5.92 -15.13
C ALA A 114 6.30 -4.43 -14.91
N ILE A 115 5.14 -4.08 -14.37
CA ILE A 115 4.86 -2.77 -13.78
C ILE A 115 4.22 -2.97 -12.41
N ARG A 116 4.22 -1.94 -11.58
CA ARG A 116 3.56 -2.05 -10.28
C ARG A 116 2.70 -0.85 -9.94
N GLY A 117 1.71 -1.11 -9.11
CA GLY A 117 1.00 -0.11 -8.33
C GLY A 117 1.36 -0.19 -6.86
N GLN A 118 0.74 0.71 -6.10
CA GLN A 118 0.80 0.70 -4.65
C GLN A 118 -0.49 1.30 -4.08
N LEU A 119 -0.81 0.91 -2.86
CA LEU A 119 -1.83 1.55 -2.05
C LEU A 119 -1.51 1.31 -0.57
N GLU A 120 -1.88 2.25 0.28
CA GLU A 120 -1.80 2.05 1.72
C GLU A 120 -2.66 0.88 2.16
N GLY A 121 -2.11 0.04 3.05
CA GLY A 121 -2.80 -1.08 3.63
C GLY A 121 -3.67 -0.73 4.84
N PRO A 122 -4.63 -1.61 5.17
CA PRO A 122 -5.66 -1.32 6.16
C PRO A 122 -5.15 -1.22 7.59
N VAL A 123 -4.05 -1.89 7.96
CA VAL A 123 -3.54 -1.78 9.33
C VAL A 123 -2.94 -0.40 9.53
N SER A 124 -2.10 0.04 8.60
CA SER A 124 -1.42 1.33 8.68
C SER A 124 -2.38 2.51 8.53
N PHE A 125 -3.31 2.43 7.58
CA PHE A 125 -4.38 3.41 7.47
C PHE A 125 -5.23 3.48 8.74
N GLY A 126 -5.65 2.34 9.26
CA GLY A 126 -6.49 2.28 10.46
C GLY A 126 -5.79 2.78 11.72
N PHE A 127 -4.45 2.68 11.79
CA PHE A 127 -3.65 3.27 12.87
C PHE A 127 -3.52 4.80 12.74
N ASN A 128 -3.34 5.30 11.52
CA ASN A 128 -3.08 6.72 11.27
C ASN A 128 -4.34 7.58 11.31
N VAL A 129 -5.46 7.07 10.78
CA VAL A 129 -6.72 7.82 10.75
C VAL A 129 -7.41 7.74 12.10
N LEU A 130 -7.58 8.90 12.74
CA LEU A 130 -8.17 9.02 14.08
C LEU A 130 -9.61 9.55 14.03
N ASP A 131 -10.45 9.03 14.91
CA ASP A 131 -11.82 9.51 15.12
C ASP A 131 -11.87 10.84 15.91
N GLN A 132 -13.07 11.29 16.28
CA GLN A 132 -13.29 12.50 17.07
C GLN A 132 -12.68 12.48 18.49
N ASP A 133 -12.34 11.30 19.02
CA ASP A 133 -11.79 11.09 20.36
C ASP A 133 -10.27 10.77 20.31
N ASP A 134 -9.62 11.06 19.18
CA ASP A 134 -8.21 10.74 18.88
C ASP A 134 -7.90 9.24 18.97
N ARG A 135 -8.89 8.37 18.69
CA ARG A 135 -8.71 6.92 18.66
C ARG A 135 -8.52 6.44 17.23
N PRO A 136 -7.52 5.59 16.96
CA PRO A 136 -7.38 4.94 15.66
C PRO A 136 -8.61 4.13 15.29
N ILE A 137 -9.10 4.31 14.06
CA ILE A 137 -10.30 3.61 13.57
C ILE A 137 -10.09 2.09 13.45
N LEU A 138 -8.84 1.63 13.46
CA LEU A 138 -8.51 0.19 13.54
C LEU A 138 -9.17 -0.49 14.74
N PHE A 139 -9.36 0.22 15.86
CA PHE A 139 -9.95 -0.36 17.07
C PHE A 139 -11.47 -0.42 17.04
N ASP A 140 -12.12 0.23 16.08
CA ASP A 140 -13.56 0.22 15.96
C ASP A 140 -14.03 -1.04 15.22
N ASP A 141 -14.76 -1.91 15.92
CA ASP A 141 -15.26 -3.19 15.40
C ASP A 141 -16.38 -3.03 14.35
N SER A 142 -17.02 -1.86 14.28
CA SER A 142 -18.01 -1.55 13.26
C SER A 142 -17.39 -1.01 11.97
N ILE A 143 -16.24 -0.32 12.08
CA ILE A 143 -15.56 0.30 10.93
C ILE A 143 -14.50 -0.63 10.34
N ARG A 144 -13.72 -1.32 11.17
CA ARG A 144 -12.55 -2.10 10.71
C ARG A 144 -12.89 -3.13 9.61
N PRO A 145 -13.91 -4.01 9.75
CA PRO A 145 -14.20 -4.99 8.70
C PRO A 145 -14.54 -4.35 7.36
N PHE A 146 -15.33 -3.28 7.38
CA PHE A 146 -15.70 -2.53 6.17
C PHE A 146 -14.50 -1.82 5.55
N MET A 147 -13.63 -1.21 6.36
CA MET A 147 -12.38 -0.61 5.91
C MET A 147 -11.49 -1.61 5.15
N PHE A 148 -11.36 -2.82 5.68
CA PHE A 148 -10.57 -3.89 5.05
C PHE A 148 -11.16 -4.29 3.69
N GLU A 149 -12.48 -4.45 3.61
CA GLU A 149 -13.17 -4.80 2.36
C GLU A 149 -13.06 -3.67 1.31
N PHE A 150 -13.24 -2.42 1.74
CA PHE A 150 -13.12 -1.23 0.90
C PHE A 150 -11.72 -1.13 0.28
N MET A 151 -10.67 -1.31 1.07
CA MET A 151 -9.29 -1.26 0.57
C MET A 151 -8.97 -2.43 -0.36
N ALA A 152 -9.48 -3.63 -0.08
CA ALA A 152 -9.30 -4.77 -0.98
C ALA A 152 -9.90 -4.47 -2.36
N LYS A 153 -11.06 -3.82 -2.43
CA LYS A 153 -11.65 -3.35 -3.70
C LYS A 153 -10.79 -2.32 -4.41
N ARG A 154 -10.27 -1.29 -3.72
CA ARG A 154 -9.36 -0.30 -4.32
C ARG A 154 -8.12 -0.98 -4.91
N ILE A 155 -7.51 -1.91 -4.18
CA ILE A 155 -6.34 -2.67 -4.64
C ILE A 155 -6.67 -3.50 -5.89
N ASN A 156 -7.79 -4.24 -5.86
CA ASN A 156 -8.20 -5.07 -6.99
C ASN A 156 -8.54 -4.25 -8.24
N THR A 157 -9.21 -3.11 -8.07
CA THR A 157 -9.49 -2.17 -9.16
C THR A 157 -8.18 -1.68 -9.80
N GLN A 158 -7.24 -1.20 -8.98
CA GLN A 158 -5.95 -0.71 -9.48
C GLN A 158 -5.17 -1.84 -10.18
N LEU A 159 -5.13 -3.04 -9.59
CA LEU A 159 -4.47 -4.20 -10.19
C LEU A 159 -5.10 -4.58 -11.53
N ALA A 160 -6.42 -4.59 -11.63
CA ALA A 160 -7.14 -4.90 -12.87
C ALA A 160 -6.85 -3.86 -13.97
N ARG A 161 -6.71 -2.58 -13.62
CA ARG A 161 -6.31 -1.50 -14.55
C ARG A 161 -4.88 -1.69 -15.04
N LEU A 162 -3.95 -2.00 -14.13
CA LEU A 162 -2.54 -2.22 -14.47
C LEU A 162 -2.35 -3.48 -15.33
N LYS A 163 -3.08 -4.57 -15.05
CA LYS A 163 -3.04 -5.80 -15.84
C LYS A 163 -3.48 -5.60 -17.30
N LYS A 164 -4.34 -4.63 -17.59
CA LYS A 164 -4.68 -4.25 -18.97
C LYS A 164 -3.50 -3.62 -19.73
N ARG A 165 -2.48 -3.14 -19.01
CA ARG A 165 -1.28 -2.49 -19.57
C ARG A 165 -0.08 -3.43 -19.62
N ASN A 166 0.03 -4.35 -18.67
CA ASN A 166 1.10 -5.33 -18.59
C ASN A 166 0.64 -6.58 -17.83
N ASP A 167 0.78 -7.77 -18.43
CA ASP A 167 0.29 -9.03 -17.85
C ASP A 167 1.00 -9.42 -16.53
N ASN A 168 2.20 -8.88 -16.29
CA ASN A 168 2.98 -9.08 -15.08
C ASN A 168 2.78 -7.96 -14.05
N ALA A 169 1.74 -7.14 -14.20
CA ALA A 169 1.40 -6.12 -13.23
C ALA A 169 1.11 -6.70 -11.84
N PHE A 170 1.54 -5.99 -10.79
CA PHE A 170 1.30 -6.36 -9.40
C PHE A 170 1.08 -5.14 -8.50
N MET A 171 0.59 -5.40 -7.28
CA MET A 171 0.38 -4.37 -6.27
C MET A 171 1.32 -4.55 -5.09
N PHE A 172 1.90 -3.44 -4.62
CA PHE A 172 2.37 -3.35 -3.24
C PHE A 172 1.28 -2.79 -2.35
N ILE A 173 1.15 -3.39 -1.19
CA ILE A 173 0.33 -2.91 -0.09
C ILE A 173 1.32 -2.35 0.92
N ASP A 174 1.34 -1.03 1.03
CA ASP A 174 2.27 -0.32 1.89
C ASP A 174 1.75 -0.39 3.32
N GLU A 175 2.52 -1.03 4.21
CA GLU A 175 2.04 -1.36 5.55
C GLU A 175 3.03 -0.97 6.66
N PRO A 176 3.51 0.29 6.72
CA PRO A 176 4.49 0.72 7.72
C PRO A 176 4.01 0.51 9.17
N GLY A 177 2.71 0.57 9.42
CA GLY A 177 2.06 0.36 10.72
C GLY A 177 2.15 -1.07 11.25
N LEU A 178 2.49 -2.08 10.43
CA LEU A 178 2.71 -3.45 10.93
C LEU A 178 3.88 -3.54 11.91
N GLN A 179 4.81 -2.57 11.88
CA GLN A 179 5.87 -2.46 12.88
C GLN A 179 5.33 -2.29 14.31
N PHE A 180 4.08 -1.83 14.47
CA PHE A 180 3.47 -1.57 15.78
C PHE A 180 2.68 -2.76 16.34
N ILE A 181 2.37 -3.79 15.55
CA ILE A 181 1.57 -4.96 16.01
C ILE A 181 2.18 -5.64 17.24
N PHE A 182 3.50 -5.57 17.39
CA PHE A 182 4.24 -6.17 18.51
C PHE A 182 4.59 -5.19 19.63
N SER A 183 4.23 -3.91 19.48
CA SER A 183 4.36 -2.98 20.60
C SER A 183 3.28 -3.27 21.63
N ALA A 184 3.65 -3.43 22.90
CA ALA A 184 2.70 -3.64 24.00
C ALA A 184 1.66 -2.50 24.14
N MET A 185 1.85 -1.40 23.41
CA MET A 185 1.01 -0.21 23.40
C MET A 185 -0.03 -0.19 22.27
N SER A 186 0.00 -1.14 21.33
CA SER A 186 -0.85 -1.06 20.14
C SER A 186 -2.29 -1.52 20.35
N GLY A 187 -2.63 -2.28 21.40
CA GLY A 187 -3.99 -2.81 21.59
C GLY A 187 -4.50 -3.76 20.47
N TYR A 188 -3.69 -4.01 19.43
CA TYR A 188 -4.00 -4.84 18.27
C TYR A 188 -3.06 -6.06 18.27
N SER A 189 -3.55 -7.17 18.81
CA SER A 189 -2.72 -8.36 19.05
C SER A 189 -2.30 -9.05 17.75
N GLU A 190 -1.17 -9.77 17.80
CA GLU A 190 -0.67 -10.60 16.69
C GLU A 190 -1.75 -11.54 16.14
N GLN A 191 -2.49 -12.23 17.00
CA GLN A 191 -3.54 -13.17 16.58
C GLN A 191 -4.66 -12.47 15.81
N ARG A 192 -5.03 -11.26 16.24
CA ARG A 192 -6.06 -10.47 15.57
C ARG A 192 -5.55 -9.91 14.26
N ALA A 193 -4.35 -9.33 14.26
CA ALA A 193 -3.67 -8.89 13.05
C ALA A 193 -3.56 -10.00 12.01
N LYS A 194 -3.18 -11.22 12.43
CA LYS A 194 -3.14 -12.38 11.57
C LYS A 194 -4.50 -12.69 10.95
N THR A 195 -5.55 -12.75 11.78
CA THR A 195 -6.90 -13.09 11.32
C THR A 195 -7.43 -12.07 10.32
N ASP A 196 -7.26 -10.79 10.65
CA ASP A 196 -7.74 -9.68 9.83
C ASP A 196 -6.94 -9.59 8.51
N LEU A 197 -5.61 -9.78 8.54
CA LEU A 197 -4.78 -9.81 7.34
C LEU A 197 -5.03 -11.06 6.48
N ASP A 198 -5.22 -12.25 7.06
CA ASP A 198 -5.56 -13.46 6.29
C ASP A 198 -6.89 -13.25 5.54
N ALA A 199 -7.90 -12.67 6.21
CA ALA A 199 -9.17 -12.33 5.59
C ALA A 199 -8.99 -11.27 4.48
N PHE A 200 -8.22 -10.21 4.75
CA PHE A 200 -7.89 -9.18 3.77
C PHE A 200 -7.23 -9.75 2.52
N PHE A 201 -6.18 -10.55 2.70
CA PHE A 201 -5.48 -11.19 1.61
C PHE A 201 -6.39 -12.15 0.84
N SER A 202 -7.33 -12.84 1.49
CA SER A 202 -8.27 -13.71 0.78
C SER A 202 -9.15 -12.95 -0.23
N MET A 203 -9.34 -11.64 -0.06
CA MET A 203 -10.11 -10.78 -0.95
C MET A 203 -9.27 -10.14 -2.08
N ILE A 204 -7.94 -10.23 -2.04
CA ILE A 204 -7.05 -9.52 -2.98
C ILE A 204 -6.57 -10.45 -4.11
N ASP A 205 -6.72 -10.00 -5.34
CA ASP A 205 -6.20 -10.67 -6.53
C ASP A 205 -4.67 -10.70 -6.57
N ARG A 206 -4.10 -11.75 -7.16
CA ARG A 206 -2.63 -11.92 -7.30
C ARG A 206 -2.14 -11.37 -8.65
N PRO A 207 -0.89 -10.88 -8.76
CA PRO A 207 0.15 -10.89 -7.74
C PRO A 207 0.02 -9.75 -6.72
N ARG A 208 0.18 -10.09 -5.44
CA ARG A 208 0.07 -9.15 -4.30
C ARG A 208 1.31 -9.22 -3.42
N GLY A 209 1.85 -8.06 -3.08
CA GLY A 209 3.01 -7.95 -2.21
C GLY A 209 2.80 -6.96 -1.08
N ILE A 210 3.61 -7.11 -0.04
CA ILE A 210 3.73 -6.11 1.02
C ILE A 210 5.03 -5.35 0.78
N HIS A 211 4.97 -4.03 0.96
CA HIS A 211 6.17 -3.24 1.20
C HIS A 211 6.17 -2.69 2.63
N LEU A 212 7.34 -2.75 3.27
CA LEU A 212 7.51 -2.25 4.63
C LEU A 212 8.90 -1.62 4.83
N CYS A 213 8.92 -0.36 5.29
CA CYS A 213 10.15 0.38 5.63
C CYS A 213 10.63 0.15 7.08
N GLY A 214 9.77 -0.34 7.97
CA GLY A 214 10.07 -0.53 9.39
C GLY A 214 10.74 -1.88 9.71
N ASN A 215 10.74 -2.23 11.00
CA ASN A 215 11.21 -3.52 11.50
C ASN A 215 10.07 -4.27 12.20
N PRO A 216 9.30 -5.09 11.48
CA PRO A 216 8.23 -5.90 12.05
C PRO A 216 8.79 -7.23 12.56
N ASP A 217 7.92 -8.09 13.06
CA ASP A 217 8.25 -9.51 13.14
C ASP A 217 8.29 -10.09 11.70
N TRP A 218 9.49 -10.41 11.23
CA TRP A 218 9.69 -10.94 9.88
C TRP A 218 9.13 -12.35 9.71
N ASP A 219 9.12 -13.18 10.77
CA ASP A 219 8.53 -14.51 10.71
C ASP A 219 7.01 -14.42 10.53
N PHE A 220 6.34 -13.49 11.23
CA PHE A 220 4.93 -13.19 11.01
C PHE A 220 4.67 -12.81 9.54
N LEU A 221 5.41 -11.83 9.01
CA LEU A 221 5.22 -11.36 7.63
C LEU A 221 5.45 -12.45 6.59
N LEU A 222 6.56 -13.18 6.67
CA LEU A 222 6.93 -14.21 5.69
C LEU A 222 5.91 -15.38 5.68
N ASN A 223 5.12 -15.54 6.75
CA ASN A 223 4.06 -16.54 6.82
C ASN A 223 2.69 -16.07 6.30
N LEU A 224 2.52 -14.79 5.94
CA LEU A 224 1.30 -14.30 5.28
C LEU A 224 1.20 -14.79 3.83
N ASP A 225 -0.01 -14.93 3.32
CA ASP A 225 -0.28 -15.39 1.95
C ASP A 225 -0.04 -14.28 0.91
N MET A 226 1.23 -13.95 0.65
CA MET A 226 1.65 -12.97 -0.35
C MET A 226 2.66 -13.56 -1.36
N ASP A 227 2.80 -12.90 -2.51
CA ASP A 227 3.74 -13.27 -3.59
C ASP A 227 5.08 -12.55 -3.48
N ILE A 228 5.10 -11.34 -2.92
CA ILE A 228 6.26 -10.46 -2.95
C ILE A 228 6.44 -9.79 -1.59
N LEU A 229 7.66 -9.73 -1.11
CA LEU A 229 8.02 -8.93 0.05
C LEU A 229 9.10 -7.91 -0.34
N SER A 230 8.79 -6.63 -0.19
CA SER A 230 9.72 -5.51 -0.38
C SER A 230 10.08 -4.92 0.98
N MET A 231 11.38 -4.78 1.26
CA MET A 231 11.83 -4.38 2.59
C MET A 231 13.12 -3.57 2.57
N ASP A 232 13.32 -2.72 3.58
CA ASP A 232 14.59 -2.02 3.82
C ASP A 232 15.62 -2.97 4.43
N VAL A 233 16.45 -3.56 3.57
CA VAL A 233 17.56 -4.44 3.99
C VAL A 233 18.80 -3.65 4.36
N TYR A 234 18.95 -2.41 3.89
CA TYR A 234 20.04 -1.54 4.29
C TYR A 234 20.03 -1.32 5.81
N THR A 235 18.85 -1.08 6.39
CA THR A 235 18.70 -0.89 7.83
C THR A 235 18.51 -2.21 8.60
N ASN A 236 17.77 -3.17 8.03
CA ASN A 236 17.30 -4.36 8.78
C ASN A 236 17.99 -5.68 8.38
N GLY A 237 19.02 -5.65 7.55
CA GLY A 237 19.60 -6.86 6.96
C GLY A 237 20.10 -7.89 7.98
N GLU A 238 20.68 -7.47 9.10
CA GLU A 238 21.11 -8.39 10.16
C GLU A 238 19.92 -9.11 10.81
N ILE A 239 18.86 -8.37 11.13
CA ILE A 239 17.65 -8.92 11.75
C ILE A 239 16.94 -9.86 10.77
N PHE A 240 16.80 -9.45 9.51
CA PHE A 240 16.18 -10.27 8.49
C PHE A 240 16.93 -11.60 8.30
N SER A 241 18.27 -11.58 8.36
CA SER A 241 19.10 -12.79 8.24
C SER A 241 18.84 -13.82 9.35
N SER A 242 18.30 -13.40 10.49
CA SER A 242 17.94 -14.31 11.59
C SER A 242 16.70 -15.17 11.29
N CYS A 243 15.88 -14.77 10.31
CA CYS A 243 14.65 -15.48 9.88
C CYS A 243 14.89 -16.44 8.71
N ALA A 244 16.09 -17.04 8.61
CA ALA A 244 16.52 -17.84 7.47
C ALA A 244 15.54 -18.97 7.07
N ASP A 245 14.92 -19.65 8.05
CA ASP A 245 13.95 -20.72 7.79
C ASP A 245 12.65 -20.18 7.16
N SER A 246 12.14 -19.05 7.63
CA SER A 246 10.95 -18.40 7.08
C SER A 246 11.23 -17.83 5.68
N ILE A 247 12.41 -17.26 5.47
CA ILE A 247 12.87 -16.78 4.16
C ILE A 247 12.90 -17.94 3.17
N ARG A 248 13.49 -19.07 3.57
CA ARG A 248 13.54 -20.27 2.73
C ARG A 248 12.15 -20.76 2.37
N LYS A 249 11.23 -20.87 3.34
CA LYS A 249 9.84 -21.28 3.07
C LYS A 249 9.12 -20.33 2.10
N PHE A 250 9.35 -19.03 2.23
CA PHE A 250 8.80 -18.00 1.33
C PHE A 250 9.31 -18.17 -0.10
N LEU A 251 10.61 -18.40 -0.27
CA LEU A 251 11.23 -18.63 -1.59
C LEU A 251 10.81 -20.00 -2.18
N ASP A 252 10.77 -21.06 -1.37
CA ASP A 252 10.40 -22.42 -1.80
C ASP A 252 8.97 -22.50 -2.34
N ARG A 253 8.06 -21.63 -1.89
CA ARG A 253 6.69 -21.49 -2.44
C ARG A 253 6.58 -20.53 -3.63
N GLY A 254 7.71 -20.03 -4.15
CA GLY A 254 7.76 -19.15 -5.32
C GLY A 254 7.63 -17.66 -5.02
N GLY A 255 7.76 -17.25 -3.75
CA GLY A 255 7.77 -15.85 -3.35
C GLY A 255 8.99 -15.10 -3.88
N VAL A 256 8.84 -13.80 -4.13
CA VAL A 256 9.89 -12.91 -4.64
C VAL A 256 10.28 -11.88 -3.58
N LEU A 257 11.58 -11.69 -3.35
CA LEU A 257 12.10 -10.67 -2.44
C LEU A 257 12.60 -9.45 -3.22
N VAL A 258 12.22 -8.26 -2.77
CA VAL A 258 12.71 -6.97 -3.26
C VAL A 258 13.57 -6.33 -2.18
N TRP A 259 14.84 -6.15 -2.50
CA TRP A 259 15.89 -5.74 -1.55
C TRP A 259 16.07 -4.22 -1.59
N GLY A 260 15.64 -3.52 -0.56
CA GLY A 260 15.92 -2.11 -0.35
C GLY A 260 17.37 -1.91 0.10
N ILE A 261 18.29 -1.78 -0.86
CA ILE A 261 19.73 -1.65 -0.61
C ILE A 261 20.25 -0.21 -0.68
N VAL A 262 19.47 0.70 -1.24
CA VAL A 262 19.83 2.12 -1.38
C VAL A 262 19.18 2.89 -0.23
N PRO A 263 19.96 3.57 0.63
CA PRO A 263 19.38 4.35 1.72
C PRO A 263 18.60 5.55 1.18
N THR A 264 17.48 5.87 1.83
CA THR A 264 16.55 6.93 1.41
C THR A 264 16.52 8.12 2.36
N GLY A 265 17.12 8.01 3.56
CA GLY A 265 17.23 9.09 4.53
C GLY A 265 18.35 10.08 4.17
N PHE A 266 18.10 11.38 4.32
CA PHE A 266 19.13 12.41 4.16
C PHE A 266 20.31 12.23 5.13
N GLU A 267 20.08 11.67 6.32
CA GLU A 267 21.12 11.39 7.31
C GLU A 267 22.14 10.33 6.86
N ALA A 268 21.82 9.57 5.80
CA ALA A 268 22.71 8.55 5.25
C ALA A 268 23.70 9.12 4.19
N PHE A 269 23.67 10.43 3.90
CA PHE A 269 24.51 11.10 2.89
C PHE A 269 25.26 12.33 3.41
#